data_AF-A0A8T6TPG6-F1
#
_entry.id   AF-A0A8T6TPG6-F1
#
_cell.length_a   1.000
_cell.length_b   1.000
_cell.length_c   1.000
_cell.angle_alpha   90.00
_cell.angle_beta   90.00
_cell.angle_gamma   90.00
#
_symmetry.space_group_name_H-M   'P 1'
#
loop_
_entity.id
_entity.type
_entity.pdbx_description
1 polymer ?
#
loop_
_entity_poly.entity_id
_entity_poly.type
_entity_poly.pdbx_seq_one_letter_code
_entity_poly.pdbx_strand_id
1 'polypeptide(L)' 'MAKKLTGIEIYKLLPQTNCGDCNFPTCMAFAMQVAAKKVAIDQCPHISEEALATLGEAQAPPMRTVKIGAGE' A
#
# COMPACT_ATOMS: atom_id res chain seq x y z
N MET A 1 -14.72 10.50 -5.08
CA MET A 1 -13.48 10.52 -5.88
C MET A 1 -12.49 9.59 -5.19
N ALA A 2 -12.35 8.34 -5.61
CA ALA A 2 -11.37 7.43 -5.02
C ALA A 2 -9.97 7.98 -5.37
N LYS A 3 -9.27 8.55 -4.39
CA LYS A 3 -7.90 9.02 -4.52
C LYS A 3 -7.04 7.81 -4.85
N LYS A 4 -6.83 7.52 -6.13
CA LYS A 4 -5.89 6.48 -6.58
C LYS A 4 -4.52 6.93 -6.11
N LEU A 5 -4.05 6.35 -5.01
CA LEU A 5 -2.68 6.52 -4.55
C LEU A 5 -1.74 6.19 -5.70
N THR A 6 -1.05 7.20 -6.19
CA THR A 6 0.02 7.01 -7.16
C THR A 6 1.27 6.55 -6.43
N GLY A 7 2.18 5.83 -7.10
CA GLY A 7 3.44 5.40 -6.48
C GLY A 7 4.25 6.57 -5.88
N ILE A 8 4.06 7.79 -6.39
CA ILE A 8 4.65 9.02 -5.85
C ILE A 8 4.07 9.39 -4.48
N GLU A 9 2.75 9.29 -4.31
CA GLU A 9 2.11 9.60 -3.02
C GLU A 9 2.49 8.58 -1.94
N ILE A 10 2.63 7.31 -2.32
CA ILE A 10 3.13 6.26 -1.41
C ILE A 10 4.58 6.54 -1.05
N TYR A 11 5.43 6.89 -2.04
CA TYR A 11 6.83 7.23 -1.80
C TYR A 11 7.02 8.39 -0.81
N LYS A 12 6.14 9.40 -0.84
CA LYS A 12 6.18 10.52 0.11
C LYS A 12 5.89 10.11 1.56
N LEU A 13 5.14 9.03 1.75
CA LEU A 13 4.81 8.48 3.08
C LEU A 13 5.85 7.46 3.56
N LEU A 14 6.76 7.02 2.69
CA LEU A 14 7.87 6.15 3.06
C LEU A 14 9.02 6.95 3.68
N PRO A 15 9.87 6.33 4.50
CA PRO A 15 11.02 6.99 5.13
C PRO A 15 12.13 7.40 4.15
N GLN A 16 12.02 7.05 2.85
CA GLN A 16 12.99 7.37 1.77
C GLN A 16 14.44 6.95 2.06
N THR A 17 14.65 6.04 3.01
CA THR A 17 15.96 5.57 3.45
C THR A 17 16.63 4.62 2.47
N ASN A 18 15.85 4.02 1.54
CA ASN A 18 16.32 2.97 0.62
C ASN A 18 17.08 1.84 1.34
N CYS A 19 16.63 1.47 2.54
CA CYS A 19 17.27 0.49 3.43
C CYS A 19 17.36 -0.93 2.84
N GLY A 20 16.42 -1.30 1.96
CA GLY A 20 16.40 -2.63 1.34
C GLY A 20 15.83 -3.75 2.22
N ASP A 21 15.46 -3.45 3.48
CA ASP A 21 14.95 -4.44 4.44
C ASP A 21 13.61 -5.07 4.02
N CYS A 22 12.84 -4.38 3.17
CA CYS A 22 11.63 -4.91 2.54
C CYS A 22 11.90 -5.74 1.29
N ASN A 23 13.17 -6.10 1.01
CA ASN A 23 13.59 -6.88 -0.16
C ASN A 23 13.39 -6.17 -1.51
N PHE A 24 13.27 -4.84 -1.48
CA PHE A 24 13.23 -3.96 -2.65
C PHE A 24 14.46 -3.07 -2.71
N PRO A 25 15.07 -2.88 -3.89
CA PRO A 25 16.31 -2.11 -4.03
C PRO A 25 16.13 -0.60 -3.74
N THR A 26 14.90 -0.08 -3.83
CA THR A 26 14.58 1.31 -3.52
C THR A 26 13.18 1.43 -2.90
N CYS A 27 12.97 2.47 -2.08
CA CYS A 27 11.64 2.82 -1.56
C CYS A 27 10.65 3.12 -2.69
N MET A 28 11.12 3.64 -3.83
CA MET A 28 10.27 3.89 -5.00
C MET A 28 9.81 2.59 -5.68
N ALA A 29 10.68 1.58 -5.79
CA ALA A 29 10.30 0.27 -6.32
C ALA A 29 9.25 -0.40 -5.42
N PHE A 30 9.44 -0.32 -4.09
CA PHE A 30 8.44 -0.78 -3.13
C PHE A 30 7.11 -0.01 -3.29
N ALA A 31 7.15 1.33 -3.36
CA ALA A 31 5.97 2.16 -3.54
C ALA A 31 5.16 1.80 -4.80
N MET A 32 5.81 1.49 -5.91
CA MET A 32 5.11 1.04 -7.12
C MET A 32 4.45 -0.33 -6.95
N GLN A 33 5.09 -1.27 -6.24
CA GLN A 33 4.53 -2.59 -5.98
C GLN A 33 3.34 -2.53 -5.01
N VAL A 34 3.41 -1.64 -4.02
CA VAL A 34 2.29 -1.33 -3.12
C VAL A 34 1.15 -0.65 -3.89
N ALA A 35 1.43 0.32 -4.76
CA ALA A 35 0.41 0.96 -5.62
C ALA A 35 -0.28 -0.06 -6.55
N ALA A 36 0.49 -1.05 -7.03
CA ALA A 36 -0.02 -2.16 -7.82
C ALA A 36 -0.74 -3.24 -6.99
N LYS A 37 -0.85 -3.08 -5.66
CA LYS A 37 -1.42 -4.05 -4.71
C LYS A 37 -0.76 -5.43 -4.77
N LYS A 38 0.48 -5.52 -5.24
CA LYS A 38 1.25 -6.77 -5.32
C LYS A 38 1.93 -7.10 -4.01
N VAL A 39 2.15 -6.09 -3.18
CA VAL A 39 2.90 -6.14 -1.94
C VAL A 39 2.14 -5.31 -0.91
N ALA A 40 2.05 -5.84 0.31
CA ALA A 40 1.45 -5.13 1.42
C ALA A 40 2.47 -4.18 2.07
N ILE A 41 1.95 -3.07 2.61
CA ILE A 41 2.77 -1.97 3.15
C ILE A 41 3.47 -2.35 4.47
N ASP A 42 2.97 -3.39 5.14
CA ASP A 42 3.50 -4.03 6.35
C ASP A 42 4.86 -4.73 6.14
N GLN A 43 5.28 -4.98 4.89
CA GLN A 43 6.59 -5.54 4.59
C GLN A 43 7.75 -4.57 4.86
N CYS A 44 7.48 -3.27 5.03
CA CYS A 44 8.52 -2.30 5.37
C CYS A 44 8.64 -2.18 6.90
N PRO A 45 9.73 -2.64 7.53
CA PRO A 45 9.88 -2.58 8.99
C PRO A 45 10.04 -1.14 9.52
N HIS A 46 10.38 -0.20 8.64
CA HIS A 46 10.58 1.22 8.97
C HIS A 46 9.36 2.10 8.61
N ILE A 47 8.21 1.50 8.29
CA ILE A 47 6.99 2.26 8.00
C ILE A 47 6.43 2.87 9.29
N SER A 48 5.97 4.12 9.24
CA SER A 48 5.21 4.71 10.35
C SER A 48 3.78 4.18 10.37
N GLU A 49 3.20 4.04 11.55
CA GLU A 49 1.80 3.60 11.71
C GLU A 49 0.82 4.55 11.00
N GLU A 50 1.13 5.86 10.96
CA GLU A 50 0.35 6.86 10.23
C GLU A 50 0.34 6.61 8.71
N ALA A 51 1.48 6.23 8.14
CA ALA A 51 1.58 5.85 6.73
C ALA A 51 0.79 4.56 6.46
N LEU A 52 0.87 3.58 7.37
CA LEU A 52 0.13 2.33 7.28
C LEU A 52 -1.39 2.58 7.24
N ALA A 53 -1.91 3.42 8.13
CA ALA A 53 -3.34 3.76 8.20
C ALA A 53 -3.81 4.52 6.95
N THR A 54 -3.08 5.57 6.56
CA THR A 54 -3.43 6.39 5.38
C THR A 54 -3.44 5.57 4.09
N LEU A 55 -2.49 4.64 3.95
CA LEU A 55 -2.38 3.78 2.77
C LEU A 55 -3.41 2.66 2.80
N GLY A 56 -3.70 2.08 3.96
CA GLY A 56 -4.72 1.03 4.13
C GLY A 56 -6.12 1.54 3.79
N GLU A 57 -6.49 2.73 4.27
CA GLU A 57 -7.78 3.36 3.96
C GLU A 57 -7.93 3.67 2.47
N ALA A 58 -6.88 4.19 1.84
CA ALA A 58 -6.91 4.56 0.44
C ALA A 58 -6.76 3.37 -0.52
N GLN A 59 -6.30 2.21 -0.04
CA GLN A 59 -6.33 0.96 -0.80
C GLN A 59 -7.67 0.23 -0.73
N ALA A 60 -8.55 0.56 0.23
CA ALA A 60 -9.87 -0.03 0.32
C ALA A 60 -10.64 0.20 -0.99
N PRO A 61 -11.18 -0.86 -1.64
CA PRO A 61 -11.96 -0.67 -2.85
C PRO A 61 -13.15 0.25 -2.55
N PRO A 62 -13.49 1.21 -3.44
CA PRO A 62 -14.59 2.15 -3.22
C PRO A 62 -15.98 1.48 -3.13
N MET A 63 -16.05 0.16 -3.41
CA MET A 63 -17.22 -0.66 -3.22
C MET A 63 -16.83 -1.90 -2.40
N ARG A 64 -17.57 -2.18 -1.33
CA ARG A 64 -17.42 -3.43 -0.55
C ARG A 64 -17.82 -4.61 -1.43
N THR A 65 -17.03 -5.67 -1.46
CA THR A 65 -17.42 -6.93 -2.10
C THR A 65 -18.56 -7.54 -1.32
N VAL A 66 -19.77 -7.52 -1.88
CA VAL A 66 -20.91 -8.26 -1.33
C VAL A 66 -20.86 -9.67 -1.89
N LYS A 67 -20.71 -10.68 -1.02
CA LYS A 67 -20.97 -12.07 -1.40
C LYS A 67 -22.48 -12.29 -1.32
N ILE A 68 -23.15 -12.43 -2.46
CA ILE A 68 -24.56 -12.82 -2.52
C ILE A 68 -24.63 -14.26 -3.00
N GLY A 69 -25.12 -15.15 -2.14
CA GLY A 69 -25.28 -16.57 -2.39
C GLY A 69 -25.21 -17.35 -1.08
N ALA A 70 -26.36 -17.83 -0.60
CA ALA A 70 -26.38 -19.04 0.22
C ALA A 70 -26.07 -20.20 -0.74
N GLY A 71 -25.17 -21.09 -0.33
CA GLY A 71 -24.87 -22.30 -1.09
C GLY A 71 -26.14 -23.11 -1.35
N GLU A 72 -26.11 -23.90 -2.41
CA GLU A 72 -26.66 -25.25 -2.28
C GLU A 72 -25.79 -26.05 -1.30
#